data_AF-A0A254Q4X4-F1
#
_entry.id   AF-A0A254Q4X4-F1
#
_cell.length_a   1.000
_cell.length_b   1.000
_cell.length_c   1.000
_cell.angle_alpha   90.00
_cell.angle_beta   90.00
_cell.angle_gamma   90.00
#
_symmetry.space_group_name_H-M   'P 1'
#
loop_
_entity.id
_entity.type
_entity.pdbx_description
1 polymer ?
#
loop_
_entity_poly.entity_id
_entity_poly.type
_entity_poly.pdbx_seq_one_letter_code
_entity_poly.pdbx_strand_id
1 'polypeptide(L)'
;MKNILLVLSLGVLFLSGCSRLDIAYRWADTYIASKVDDYFDISSDQSKALKKDIKKDLGVMKTTLLPQWTDRLQKIQNDVEAGTLNDSKVAFYFSQFFKDIEQINSHFATTAVEFISTTQPTQIEYFKKSFAKKNREDIEKAQNIAKAQKEYRGKYEDIFEMFVGSLTKDQEKMIAESVKNFPYPAELKARNKAYIFNEFISHQNSMEEMKKFVRDYTLQAEKFDLPEFRAANQAYQENLQKLITQVMTQLTEKQKVALKNNIHEKTEQLRAISAIM
;
A
#
# COMPACT_ATOMS: atom_id res chain seq x y z
N MET A 1 0.84 -4.01 -8.24
CA MET A 1 1.76 -2.98 -7.68
C MET A 1 1.14 -2.21 -6.52
N LYS A 2 -0.11 -1.70 -6.62
CA LYS A 2 -0.81 -1.01 -5.50
C LYS A 2 -0.81 -1.78 -4.17
N ASN A 3 -0.96 -3.11 -4.16
CA ASN A 3 -0.87 -3.93 -2.93
C ASN A 3 0.56 -4.15 -2.41
N ILE A 4 1.58 -4.13 -3.27
CA ILE A 4 2.98 -4.26 -2.83
C ILE A 4 3.40 -2.95 -2.16
N LEU A 5 2.93 -1.82 -2.67
CA LEU A 5 3.14 -0.50 -2.08
C LEU A 5 2.23 -0.22 -0.88
N LEU A 6 1.00 -0.75 -0.83
CA LEU A 6 0.17 -0.75 0.38
C LEU A 6 0.74 -1.66 1.49
N VAL A 7 1.38 -2.77 1.11
CA VAL A 7 2.15 -3.63 2.01
C VAL A 7 3.53 -3.02 2.31
N LEU A 8 4.06 -2.09 1.53
CA LEU A 8 5.25 -1.32 1.93
C LEU A 8 4.89 -0.06 2.73
N SER A 9 3.70 0.52 2.58
CA SER A 9 3.26 1.67 3.37
C SER A 9 2.60 1.27 4.68
N LEU A 10 1.92 0.12 4.73
CA LEU A 10 1.44 -0.47 5.98
C LEU A 10 2.37 -1.55 6.53
N GLY A 11 2.87 -2.51 5.72
CA GLY A 11 3.77 -3.62 6.14
C GLY A 11 5.06 -3.19 6.81
N VAL A 12 5.54 -1.98 6.50
CA VAL A 12 6.72 -1.39 7.13
C VAL A 12 6.41 -1.00 8.59
N LEU A 13 5.16 -0.70 8.94
CA LEU A 13 4.76 -0.43 10.32
C LEU A 13 4.45 -1.70 11.17
N PHE A 14 4.35 -2.88 10.54
CA PHE A 14 3.89 -4.15 11.17
C PHE A 14 4.91 -4.90 12.02
N LEU A 15 6.03 -4.28 12.37
CA LEU A 15 7.03 -4.96 13.19
C LEU A 15 7.18 -4.22 14.50
N SER A 16 6.57 -4.81 15.53
CA SER A 16 6.61 -4.48 16.96
C SER A 16 8.03 -4.55 17.58
N GLY A 17 9.00 -3.95 16.91
CA GLY A 17 10.33 -3.73 17.44
C GLY A 17 10.95 -2.52 16.74
N CYS A 18 11.41 -1.55 17.54
CA CYS A 18 11.95 -0.26 17.09
C CYS A 18 13.09 -0.35 16.07
N SER A 19 13.64 -1.54 15.79
CA SER A 19 14.79 -1.77 14.91
C SER A 19 14.47 -2.34 13.52
N ARG A 20 13.19 -2.53 13.14
CA ARG A 20 12.86 -3.23 11.88
C ARG A 20 12.46 -2.33 10.72
N LEU A 21 12.12 -1.06 10.97
CA LEU A 21 11.80 -0.07 9.92
C LEU A 21 13.02 0.21 9.03
N ASP A 22 14.16 0.48 9.66
CA ASP A 22 15.44 0.72 8.98
C ASP A 22 15.87 -0.50 8.15
N ILE A 23 15.69 -1.70 8.69
CA ILE A 23 16.00 -2.95 7.98
C ILE A 23 15.08 -3.09 6.76
N ALA A 24 13.77 -2.90 6.94
CA ALA A 24 12.82 -2.98 5.84
C ALA A 24 13.14 -1.98 4.73
N TYR A 25 13.46 -0.73 5.10
CA TYR A 25 13.86 0.30 4.13
C TYR A 25 15.18 -0.03 3.43
N ARG A 26 16.19 -0.51 4.18
CA ARG A 26 17.50 -0.92 3.63
C ARG A 26 17.43 -2.07 2.63
N TRP A 27 16.42 -2.94 2.76
CA TRP A 27 16.22 -4.10 1.87
C TRP A 27 15.04 -3.91 0.91
N ALA A 28 14.42 -2.73 0.88
CA ALA A 28 13.23 -2.47 0.06
C ALA A 28 13.52 -2.62 -1.43
N ASP A 29 14.70 -2.17 -1.90
CA ASP A 29 15.16 -2.35 -3.28
C ASP A 29 15.24 -3.84 -3.67
N THR A 30 15.83 -4.66 -2.79
CA THR A 30 15.99 -6.09 -3.00
C THR A 30 14.64 -6.80 -2.97
N TYR A 31 13.76 -6.44 -2.04
CA TYR A 31 12.40 -6.97 -1.98
C TYR A 31 11.60 -6.64 -3.25
N ILE A 32 11.59 -5.38 -3.67
CA ILE A 32 10.87 -4.94 -4.88
C ILE A 32 11.45 -5.65 -6.12
N ALA A 33 12.77 -5.72 -6.27
CA ALA A 33 13.40 -6.43 -7.38
C ALA A 33 13.03 -7.93 -7.39
N SER A 34 12.96 -8.59 -6.22
CA SER A 34 12.49 -9.98 -6.13
C SER A 34 11.03 -10.14 -6.58
N LYS A 35 10.19 -9.12 -6.38
CA LYS A 35 8.81 -9.14 -6.87
C LYS A 35 8.72 -8.98 -8.37
N VAL A 36 9.59 -8.17 -8.96
CA VAL A 36 9.70 -8.10 -10.42
C VAL A 36 10.21 -9.43 -10.99
N ASP A 37 11.21 -10.04 -10.34
CA ASP A 37 11.72 -11.36 -10.70
C ASP A 37 10.63 -12.45 -10.68
N ASP A 38 9.80 -12.49 -9.62
CA ASP A 38 8.64 -13.41 -9.52
C ASP A 38 7.65 -13.29 -10.71
N TYR A 39 7.74 -12.24 -11.53
CA TYR A 39 6.89 -12.01 -12.70
C TYR A 39 7.62 -11.99 -14.03
N PHE A 40 8.93 -11.74 -14.10
CA PHE A 40 9.65 -11.55 -15.35
C PHE A 40 10.85 -12.48 -15.55
N ASP A 41 11.25 -13.25 -14.52
CA ASP A 41 12.47 -14.08 -14.55
C ASP A 41 13.67 -13.25 -15.01
N ILE A 42 14.05 -12.27 -14.18
CA ILE A 42 14.99 -11.23 -14.60
C ILE A 42 16.42 -11.74 -14.49
N SER A 43 17.27 -11.33 -15.45
CA SER A 43 18.69 -11.64 -15.38
C SER A 43 19.36 -10.99 -14.16
N SER A 44 20.53 -11.51 -13.78
CA SER A 44 21.34 -10.92 -12.71
C SER A 44 21.68 -9.45 -12.96
N ASP A 45 21.89 -9.06 -14.21
CA ASP A 45 22.23 -7.66 -14.55
C ASP A 45 21.00 -6.75 -14.55
N GLN A 46 19.84 -7.24 -15.02
CA GLN A 46 18.56 -6.53 -14.83
C GLN A 46 18.25 -6.34 -13.34
N SER A 47 18.49 -7.35 -12.50
CA SER A 47 18.28 -7.26 -11.05
C SER A 47 19.18 -6.19 -10.41
N LYS A 48 20.48 -6.15 -10.77
CA LYS A 48 21.42 -5.12 -10.28
C LYS A 48 20.99 -3.71 -10.70
N ALA A 49 20.63 -3.53 -11.96
CA ALA A 49 20.18 -2.23 -12.49
C ALA A 49 18.90 -1.79 -11.77
N LEU A 50 17.89 -2.66 -11.72
CA LEU A 50 16.61 -2.39 -11.07
C LEU A 50 16.76 -2.02 -9.59
N LYS A 51 17.60 -2.74 -8.82
CA LYS A 51 17.89 -2.39 -7.42
C LYS A 51 18.50 -1.00 -7.27
N LYS A 52 19.45 -0.65 -8.16
CA LYS A 52 20.08 0.67 -8.17
C LYS A 52 19.05 1.78 -8.42
N ASP A 53 18.17 1.59 -9.39
CA ASP A 53 17.16 2.60 -9.75
C ASP A 53 16.08 2.72 -8.67
N ILE A 54 15.60 1.59 -8.11
CA ILE A 54 14.70 1.60 -6.96
C ILE A 54 15.34 2.30 -5.76
N LYS A 55 16.62 2.04 -5.47
CA LYS A 55 17.32 2.72 -4.36
C LYS A 55 17.36 4.23 -4.57
N LYS A 56 17.55 4.69 -5.80
CA LYS A 56 17.49 6.12 -6.15
C LYS A 56 16.09 6.70 -5.90
N ASP A 57 15.04 6.02 -6.37
CA ASP A 57 13.65 6.46 -6.18
C ASP A 57 13.25 6.50 -4.70
N LEU A 58 13.64 5.49 -3.94
CA LEU A 58 13.46 5.44 -2.49
C LEU A 58 14.16 6.63 -1.81
N GLY A 59 15.36 7.00 -2.27
CA GLY A 59 16.10 8.17 -1.78
C GLY A 59 15.34 9.49 -2.02
N VAL A 60 14.71 9.65 -3.19
CA VAL A 60 13.83 10.80 -3.46
C VAL A 60 12.66 10.82 -2.49
N MET A 61 11.91 9.71 -2.38
CA MET A 61 10.78 9.61 -1.46
C MET A 61 11.16 9.88 -0.01
N LYS A 62 12.36 9.48 0.41
CA LYS A 62 12.89 9.75 1.74
C LYS A 62 13.03 11.25 2.01
N THR A 63 13.42 12.05 1.01
CA THR A 63 13.54 13.52 1.16
C THR A 63 12.24 14.27 0.93
N THR A 64 11.25 13.67 0.27
CA THR A 64 10.00 14.34 -0.08
C THR A 64 8.79 13.88 0.73
N LEU A 65 8.54 12.57 0.82
CA LEU A 65 7.33 11.98 1.44
C LEU A 65 7.49 11.79 2.94
N LEU A 66 8.63 11.27 3.40
CA LEU A 66 8.80 10.95 4.83
C LEU A 66 8.69 12.19 5.75
N PRO A 67 9.25 13.37 5.41
CA PRO A 67 9.02 14.58 6.20
C PRO A 67 7.55 14.96 6.30
N GLN A 68 6.79 14.84 5.21
CA GLN A 68 5.35 15.13 5.20
C GLN A 68 4.57 14.16 6.11
N TRP A 69 4.97 12.89 6.15
CA TRP A 69 4.37 11.90 7.04
C TRP A 69 4.69 12.20 8.50
N THR A 70 5.95 12.52 8.82
CA THR A 70 6.39 12.96 10.14
C THR A 70 5.62 14.19 10.62
N ASP A 71 5.47 15.21 9.78
CA ASP A 71 4.70 16.42 10.11
C ASP A 71 3.22 16.11 10.37
N ARG A 72 2.63 15.21 9.57
CA ARG A 72 1.22 14.82 9.74
C ARG A 72 1.00 14.01 11.01
N LEU A 73 1.91 13.09 11.32
CA LEU A 73 1.92 12.33 12.57
C LEU A 73 2.01 13.26 13.78
N GLN A 74 2.88 14.28 13.73
CA GLN A 74 2.98 15.29 14.78
C GLN A 74 1.67 16.09 14.96
N LYS A 75 1.01 16.46 13.85
CA LYS A 75 -0.29 17.16 13.92
C LYS A 75 -1.38 16.29 14.54
N ILE A 76 -1.43 15.00 14.19
CA ILE A 76 -2.35 14.04 14.82
C ILE A 76 -2.08 13.95 16.33
N GLN A 77 -0.81 13.86 16.74
CA GLN A 77 -0.44 13.84 18.16
C GLN A 77 -0.94 15.09 18.89
N ASN A 78 -0.70 16.28 18.33
CA ASN A 78 -1.14 17.55 18.91
C ASN A 78 -2.68 17.63 19.02
N ASP A 79 -3.41 17.14 18.01
CA ASP A 79 -4.87 17.11 18.02
C ASP A 79 -5.41 16.19 19.13
N VAL A 80 -4.75 15.06 19.38
CA VAL A 80 -5.09 14.14 20.48
C VAL A 80 -4.81 14.80 21.83
N GLU A 81 -3.68 15.48 21.99
CA GLU A 81 -3.31 16.18 23.22
C GLU A 81 -4.24 17.33 23.58
N ALA A 82 -4.62 18.11 22.57
CA ALA A 82 -5.55 19.22 22.74
C ALA A 82 -7.01 18.76 22.88
N GLY A 83 -7.31 17.46 22.72
CA GLY A 83 -8.69 16.95 22.71
C GLY A 83 -9.52 17.46 21.53
N THR A 84 -8.88 17.80 20.41
CA THR A 84 -9.52 18.40 19.23
C THR A 84 -9.60 17.46 18.02
N LEU A 85 -9.19 16.20 18.16
CA LEU A 85 -9.33 15.17 17.12
C LEU A 85 -10.82 14.78 16.97
N ASN A 86 -11.49 15.40 16.00
CA ASN A 86 -12.89 15.16 15.66
C ASN A 86 -13.04 14.48 14.28
N ASP A 87 -14.27 14.13 13.92
CA ASP A 87 -14.61 13.44 12.67
C ASP A 87 -14.02 14.11 11.43
N SER A 88 -14.10 15.45 11.35
CA SER A 88 -13.58 16.21 10.22
C SER A 88 -12.06 16.14 10.11
N LYS A 89 -11.34 16.18 11.23
CA LYS A 89 -9.88 16.02 11.24
C LYS A 89 -9.47 14.60 10.89
N VAL A 90 -10.16 13.58 11.41
CA VAL A 90 -9.87 12.17 11.07
C VAL A 90 -10.08 11.92 9.58
N ALA A 91 -11.21 12.41 9.03
CA ALA A 91 -11.50 12.36 7.60
C ALA A 91 -10.39 13.04 6.76
N PHE A 92 -9.92 14.22 7.19
CA PHE A 92 -8.84 14.92 6.52
C PHE A 92 -7.52 14.13 6.53
N TYR A 93 -7.11 13.57 7.68
CA TYR A 93 -5.89 12.77 7.74
C TYR A 93 -5.99 11.50 6.89
N PHE A 94 -7.17 10.87 6.87
CA PHE A 94 -7.45 9.72 6.01
C PHE A 94 -7.32 10.07 4.52
N SER A 95 -7.95 11.15 4.06
CA SER A 95 -7.87 11.54 2.64
C SER A 95 -6.44 11.85 2.21
N GLN A 96 -5.67 12.49 3.10
CA GLN A 96 -4.27 12.79 2.81
C GLN A 96 -3.42 11.52 2.75
N PHE A 97 -3.67 10.54 3.61
CA PHE A 97 -2.98 9.25 3.54
C PHE A 97 -3.24 8.54 2.20
N PHE A 98 -4.51 8.48 1.76
CA PHE A 98 -4.86 7.87 0.48
C PHE A 98 -4.22 8.58 -0.71
N LYS A 99 -4.18 9.91 -0.67
CA LYS A 99 -3.48 10.71 -1.69
C LYS A 99 -1.99 10.40 -1.77
N ASP A 100 -1.32 10.23 -0.62
CA ASP A 100 0.10 9.85 -0.61
C ASP A 100 0.30 8.47 -1.24
N ILE A 101 -0.56 7.49 -0.90
CA ILE A 101 -0.51 6.13 -1.49
C ILE A 101 -0.65 6.16 -3.02
N GLU A 102 -1.50 7.03 -3.55
CA GLU A 102 -1.66 7.21 -4.99
C GLU A 102 -0.40 7.78 -5.64
N GLN A 103 0.26 8.73 -4.98
CA GLN A 103 1.46 9.39 -5.48
C GLN A 103 2.71 8.52 -5.41
N ILE A 104 2.79 7.55 -4.49
CA ILE A 104 3.97 6.66 -4.35
C ILE A 104 4.33 5.99 -5.68
N ASN A 105 3.35 5.52 -6.47
CA ASN A 105 3.63 4.84 -7.74
C ASN A 105 4.38 5.77 -8.71
N SER A 106 4.02 7.06 -8.75
CA SER A 106 4.61 8.03 -9.67
C SER A 106 6.12 8.22 -9.49
N HIS A 107 6.64 7.99 -8.28
CA HIS A 107 8.08 8.03 -8.01
C HIS A 107 8.87 6.96 -8.75
N PHE A 108 8.23 5.83 -9.08
CA PHE A 108 8.86 4.71 -9.78
C PHE A 108 8.58 4.72 -11.29
N ALA A 109 7.95 5.76 -11.83
CA ALA A 109 7.52 5.79 -13.24
C ALA A 109 8.71 5.67 -14.21
N THR A 110 9.80 6.40 -13.95
CA THR A 110 11.01 6.32 -14.78
C THR A 110 11.62 4.93 -14.71
N THR A 111 11.83 4.39 -13.50
CA THR A 111 12.36 3.04 -13.28
C THR A 111 11.52 1.95 -13.93
N ALA A 112 10.18 2.05 -13.88
CA ALA A 112 9.30 1.10 -14.53
C ALA A 112 9.42 1.14 -16.06
N VAL A 113 9.54 2.34 -16.64
CA VAL A 113 9.74 2.54 -18.09
C VAL A 113 11.12 2.06 -18.54
N GLU A 114 12.16 2.31 -17.75
CA GLU A 114 13.51 1.82 -18.02
C GLU A 114 13.52 0.29 -17.95
N PHE A 115 12.96 -0.32 -16.90
CA PHE A 115 12.85 -1.77 -16.79
C PHE A 115 12.14 -2.39 -18.00
N ILE A 116 10.95 -1.89 -18.37
CA ILE A 116 10.21 -2.48 -19.49
C ILE A 116 10.98 -2.38 -20.81
N SER A 117 11.76 -1.31 -21.01
CA SER A 117 12.59 -1.14 -22.21
C SER A 117 13.70 -2.20 -22.35
N THR A 118 14.06 -2.88 -21.27
CA THR A 118 15.06 -3.96 -21.26
C THR A 118 14.44 -5.35 -21.39
N THR A 119 13.11 -5.46 -21.41
CA THR A 119 12.45 -6.78 -21.44
C THR A 119 12.55 -7.44 -22.81
N GLN A 120 12.70 -8.77 -22.78
CA GLN A 120 12.74 -9.61 -23.99
C GLN A 120 11.41 -10.36 -24.19
N PRO A 121 11.08 -10.80 -25.41
CA PRO A 121 9.85 -11.55 -25.68
C PRO A 121 9.64 -12.77 -24.76
N THR A 122 10.73 -13.48 -24.43
CA THR A 122 10.70 -14.61 -23.49
C THR A 122 10.26 -14.21 -22.07
N GLN A 123 10.65 -13.02 -21.60
CA GLN A 123 10.24 -12.48 -20.31
C GLN A 123 8.77 -12.05 -20.31
N ILE A 124 8.27 -11.56 -21.45
CA ILE A 124 6.83 -11.25 -21.62
C ILE A 124 6.00 -12.55 -21.58
N GLU A 125 6.46 -13.63 -22.18
CA GLU A 125 5.81 -14.95 -22.07
C GLU A 125 5.84 -15.50 -20.63
N TYR A 126 6.96 -15.33 -19.92
CA TYR A 126 7.03 -15.67 -18.50
C TYR A 126 6.03 -14.84 -17.69
N PHE A 127 5.92 -13.54 -17.97
CA PHE A 127 4.99 -12.65 -17.30
C PHE A 127 3.54 -13.07 -17.47
N LYS A 128 3.12 -13.47 -18.69
CA LYS A 128 1.78 -14.04 -18.92
C LYS A 128 1.51 -15.26 -18.05
N LYS A 129 2.43 -16.21 -17.98
CA LYS A 129 2.27 -17.44 -17.17
C LYS A 129 2.20 -17.13 -15.68
N SER A 130 3.13 -16.33 -15.19
CA SER A 130 3.23 -15.94 -13.77
C SER A 130 2.03 -15.10 -13.34
N PHE A 131 1.56 -14.19 -14.20
CA PHE A 131 0.34 -13.41 -13.97
C PHE A 131 -0.90 -14.30 -13.91
N ALA A 132 -1.11 -15.17 -14.89
CA ALA A 132 -2.27 -16.07 -14.94
C ALA A 132 -2.36 -16.95 -13.68
N LYS A 133 -1.23 -17.54 -13.25
CA LYS A 133 -1.16 -18.34 -12.02
C LYS A 133 -1.57 -17.53 -10.79
N LYS A 134 -0.94 -16.38 -10.56
CA LYS A 134 -1.20 -15.54 -9.37
C LYS A 134 -2.61 -14.94 -9.39
N ASN A 135 -3.13 -14.58 -10.57
CA ASN A 135 -4.49 -14.06 -10.68
C ASN A 135 -5.55 -15.14 -10.37
N ARG A 136 -5.31 -16.39 -10.78
CA ARG A 136 -6.16 -17.53 -10.39
C ARG A 136 -6.14 -17.73 -8.87
N GLU A 137 -4.96 -17.70 -8.24
CA GLU A 137 -4.83 -17.81 -6.78
C GLU A 137 -5.54 -16.66 -6.05
N ASP A 138 -5.49 -15.43 -6.58
CA ASP A 138 -6.21 -14.27 -6.04
C ASP A 138 -7.74 -14.47 -6.11
N ILE A 139 -8.26 -15.01 -7.22
CA ILE A 139 -9.69 -15.34 -7.40
C ILE A 139 -10.12 -16.45 -6.43
N GLU A 140 -9.35 -17.53 -6.34
CA GLU A 140 -9.66 -18.66 -5.43
C GLU A 140 -9.67 -18.22 -3.96
N LYS A 141 -8.74 -17.34 -3.57
CA LYS A 141 -8.75 -16.73 -2.23
C LYS A 141 -9.99 -15.86 -2.00
N ALA A 142 -10.41 -15.08 -3.00
CA ALA A 142 -11.57 -14.22 -2.90
C ALA A 142 -12.90 -15.00 -2.77
N GLN A 143 -12.98 -16.20 -3.33
CA GLN A 143 -14.16 -17.06 -3.24
C GLN A 143 -14.40 -17.62 -1.82
N ASN A 144 -13.35 -17.74 -0.99
CA ASN A 144 -13.50 -18.14 0.40
C ASN A 144 -13.82 -16.93 1.29
N ILE A 145 -15.08 -16.48 1.23
CA ILE A 145 -15.56 -15.26 1.91
C ILE A 145 -15.28 -15.31 3.42
N ALA A 146 -15.56 -16.42 4.09
CA ALA A 146 -15.37 -16.55 5.54
C ALA A 146 -13.89 -16.41 5.94
N LYS A 147 -12.98 -17.06 5.20
CA LYS A 147 -11.54 -16.93 5.42
C LYS A 147 -11.06 -15.50 5.14
N ALA A 148 -11.50 -14.92 4.03
CA ALA A 148 -11.15 -13.55 3.67
C ALA A 148 -11.60 -12.55 4.76
N GLN A 149 -12.85 -12.65 5.23
CA GLN A 149 -13.36 -11.81 6.32
C GLN A 149 -12.55 -11.97 7.59
N LYS A 150 -12.19 -13.20 7.97
CA LYS A 150 -11.33 -13.43 9.14
C LYS A 150 -9.95 -12.78 8.98
N GLU A 151 -9.33 -12.92 7.81
CA GLU A 151 -8.02 -12.31 7.52
C GLU A 151 -8.07 -10.77 7.51
N TYR A 152 -9.11 -10.15 6.93
CA TYR A 152 -9.26 -8.70 6.93
C TYR A 152 -9.56 -8.16 8.33
N ARG A 153 -10.38 -8.86 9.11
CA ARG A 153 -10.63 -8.52 10.50
C ARG A 153 -9.33 -8.50 11.30
N GLY A 154 -8.55 -9.58 11.26
CA GLY A 154 -7.28 -9.66 11.98
C GLY A 154 -6.30 -8.55 11.55
N LYS A 155 -6.19 -8.28 10.24
CA LYS A 155 -5.37 -7.16 9.74
C LYS A 155 -5.80 -5.81 10.29
N TYR A 156 -7.11 -5.55 10.38
CA TYR A 156 -7.60 -4.28 10.91
C TYR A 156 -7.35 -4.18 12.41
N GLU A 157 -7.59 -5.27 13.15
CA GLU A 157 -7.29 -5.35 14.58
C GLU A 157 -5.80 -5.05 14.82
N ASP A 158 -4.89 -5.75 14.12
CA ASP A 158 -3.44 -5.53 14.22
C ASP A 158 -3.04 -4.07 13.89
N ILE A 159 -3.64 -3.46 12.86
CA ILE A 159 -3.38 -2.07 12.48
C ILE A 159 -3.82 -1.14 13.58
N PHE A 160 -5.05 -1.28 14.09
CA PHE A 160 -5.51 -0.40 15.16
C PHE A 160 -4.66 -0.59 16.42
N GLU A 161 -4.38 -1.82 16.84
CA GLU A 161 -3.60 -2.11 18.05
C GLU A 161 -2.18 -1.54 17.99
N MET A 162 -1.57 -1.55 16.81
CA MET A 162 -0.28 -0.92 16.57
C MET A 162 -0.27 0.59 16.86
N PHE A 163 -1.40 1.27 16.69
CA PHE A 163 -1.51 2.70 16.97
C PHE A 163 -2.09 2.95 18.36
N VAL A 164 -3.23 2.36 18.70
CA VAL A 164 -4.01 2.73 19.89
C VAL A 164 -3.81 1.77 21.08
N GLY A 165 -3.02 0.71 20.91
CA GLY A 165 -2.92 -0.36 21.91
C GLY A 165 -4.15 -1.26 21.90
N SER A 166 -4.35 -2.06 22.96
CA SER A 166 -5.44 -3.04 23.03
C SER A 166 -6.81 -2.45 22.69
N LEU A 167 -7.55 -3.16 21.83
CA LEU A 167 -8.90 -2.80 21.44
C LEU A 167 -9.92 -3.11 22.55
N THR A 168 -10.99 -2.31 22.62
CA THR A 168 -12.14 -2.64 23.45
C THR A 168 -13.04 -3.66 22.75
N LYS A 169 -13.91 -4.33 23.51
CA LYS A 169 -14.89 -5.26 22.94
C LYS A 169 -15.83 -4.59 21.93
N ASP A 170 -16.17 -3.33 22.15
CA ASP A 170 -16.99 -2.56 21.21
C ASP A 170 -16.23 -2.24 19.92
N GLN A 171 -14.94 -1.90 20.00
CA GLN A 171 -14.11 -1.67 18.81
C GLN A 171 -13.87 -2.96 18.02
N GLU A 172 -13.59 -4.09 18.69
CA GLU A 172 -13.50 -5.41 18.03
C GLU A 172 -14.80 -5.73 17.26
N LYS A 173 -15.95 -5.43 17.86
CA LYS A 173 -17.26 -5.62 17.24
C LYS A 173 -17.46 -4.68 16.04
N MET A 174 -17.11 -3.40 16.15
CA MET A 174 -17.18 -2.44 15.04
C MET A 174 -16.34 -2.90 13.83
N ILE A 175 -15.12 -3.39 14.09
CA ILE A 175 -14.25 -3.93 13.05
C ILE A 175 -14.87 -5.17 12.40
N ALA A 176 -15.37 -6.12 13.20
CA ALA A 176 -16.00 -7.33 12.69
C ALA A 176 -17.24 -7.02 11.83
N GLU A 177 -18.08 -6.08 12.26
CA GLU A 177 -19.26 -5.64 11.51
C GLU A 177 -18.88 -4.91 10.22
N SER A 178 -17.86 -4.04 10.26
CA SER A 178 -17.37 -3.35 9.07
C SER A 178 -16.85 -4.32 8.02
N VAL A 179 -16.03 -5.31 8.40
CA VAL A 179 -15.49 -6.31 7.46
C VAL A 179 -16.59 -7.22 6.90
N LYS A 180 -17.62 -7.52 7.69
CA LYS A 180 -18.77 -8.32 7.25
C LYS A 180 -19.65 -7.57 6.26
N ASN A 181 -19.99 -6.32 6.56
CA ASN A 181 -20.96 -5.53 5.78
C ASN A 181 -20.33 -4.83 4.57
N PHE A 182 -19.05 -4.49 4.67
CA PHE A 182 -18.29 -3.77 3.64
C PHE A 182 -16.96 -4.49 3.34
N PRO A 183 -17.03 -5.75 2.87
CA PRO A 183 -15.83 -6.53 2.59
C PRO A 183 -15.00 -5.88 1.49
N TYR A 184 -13.68 -6.07 1.54
CA TYR A 184 -12.79 -5.67 0.46
C TYR A 184 -13.20 -6.36 -0.85
N PRO A 185 -13.37 -5.64 -1.98
CA PRO A 185 -13.80 -6.21 -3.26
C PRO A 185 -12.67 -7.00 -3.95
N ALA A 186 -12.20 -8.07 -3.32
CA ALA A 186 -11.03 -8.85 -3.73
C ALA A 186 -11.18 -9.46 -5.12
N GLU A 187 -12.34 -10.02 -5.43
CA GLU A 187 -12.61 -10.63 -6.73
C GLU A 187 -12.63 -9.58 -7.84
N LEU A 188 -13.33 -8.45 -7.63
CA LEU A 188 -13.33 -7.34 -8.59
C LEU A 188 -11.91 -6.77 -8.78
N LYS A 189 -11.10 -6.72 -7.71
CA LYS A 189 -9.69 -6.32 -7.82
C LYS A 189 -8.91 -7.27 -8.73
N ALA A 190 -9.11 -8.58 -8.61
CA ALA A 190 -8.43 -9.57 -9.45
C ALA A 190 -8.89 -9.45 -10.92
N ARG A 191 -10.20 -9.32 -11.16
CA ARG A 191 -10.75 -9.07 -12.51
C ARG A 191 -10.20 -7.78 -13.13
N ASN A 192 -10.12 -6.70 -12.35
CA ASN A 192 -9.54 -5.44 -12.77
C ASN A 192 -8.05 -5.55 -13.14
N LYS A 193 -7.25 -6.26 -12.32
CA LYS A 193 -5.86 -6.54 -12.67
C LYS A 193 -5.75 -7.29 -13.99
N ALA A 194 -6.61 -8.29 -14.22
CA ALA A 194 -6.61 -9.07 -15.46
C ALA A 194 -6.98 -8.22 -16.68
N TYR A 195 -7.95 -7.33 -16.54
CA TYR A 195 -8.31 -6.35 -17.57
C TYR A 195 -7.11 -5.48 -17.94
N ILE A 196 -6.50 -4.80 -16.96
CA ILE A 196 -5.33 -3.93 -17.17
C ILE A 196 -4.16 -4.71 -17.77
N PHE A 197 -3.95 -5.96 -17.34
CA PHE A 197 -2.91 -6.83 -17.86
C PHE A 197 -3.15 -7.17 -19.34
N ASN A 198 -4.38 -7.47 -19.74
CA ASN A 198 -4.70 -7.75 -21.13
C ASN A 198 -4.50 -6.52 -22.02
N GLU A 199 -4.87 -5.33 -21.53
CA GLU A 199 -4.57 -4.07 -22.22
C GLU A 199 -3.06 -3.88 -22.41
N PHE A 200 -2.27 -4.10 -21.36
CA PHE A 200 -0.81 -4.05 -21.44
C PHE A 200 -0.24 -5.04 -22.50
N ILE A 201 -0.72 -6.28 -22.49
CA ILE A 201 -0.25 -7.33 -23.41
C ILE A 201 -0.68 -7.06 -24.86
N SER A 202 -1.76 -6.31 -25.09
CA SER A 202 -2.16 -5.91 -26.45
C SER A 202 -1.07 -5.10 -27.17
N HIS A 203 -0.23 -4.39 -26.42
CA HIS A 203 0.89 -3.58 -26.92
C HIS A 203 2.22 -4.35 -27.06
N GLN A 204 2.26 -5.66 -26.79
CA GLN A 204 3.51 -6.44 -26.71
C GLN A 204 4.38 -6.42 -27.99
N ASN A 205 3.81 -6.05 -29.14
CA ASN A 205 4.50 -5.98 -30.42
C ASN A 205 5.17 -4.61 -30.68
N SER A 206 5.01 -3.64 -29.77
CA SER A 206 5.56 -2.29 -29.89
C SER A 206 6.15 -1.83 -28.56
N MET A 207 7.49 -1.81 -28.47
CA MET A 207 8.19 -1.38 -27.26
C MET A 207 7.84 0.07 -26.87
N GLU A 208 7.64 0.94 -27.85
CA GLU A 208 7.25 2.33 -27.59
C GLU A 208 5.83 2.43 -26.98
N GLU A 209 4.88 1.61 -27.44
CA GLU A 209 3.55 1.55 -26.85
C GLU A 209 3.58 0.93 -25.45
N MET A 210 4.37 -0.12 -25.22
CA MET A 210 4.55 -0.71 -23.89
C MET A 210 5.12 0.31 -22.89
N LYS A 211 6.16 1.06 -23.29
CA LYS A 211 6.74 2.13 -22.47
C LYS A 211 5.73 3.22 -22.17
N LYS A 212 4.92 3.62 -23.16
CA LYS A 212 3.84 4.59 -22.97
C LYS A 212 2.79 4.07 -21.98
N PHE A 213 2.32 2.83 -22.16
CA PHE A 213 1.35 2.20 -21.27
C PHE A 213 1.87 2.16 -19.82
N VAL A 214 3.10 1.68 -19.61
CA VAL A 214 3.71 1.59 -18.28
C VAL A 214 3.84 2.98 -17.64
N ARG A 215 4.26 4.00 -18.41
CA ARG A 215 4.31 5.38 -17.93
C ARG A 215 2.95 5.88 -17.47
N ASP A 216 1.94 5.79 -18.35
CA ASP A 216 0.61 6.32 -18.09
C ASP A 216 -0.05 5.58 -16.91
N TYR A 217 0.06 4.25 -16.86
CA TYR A 217 -0.44 3.43 -15.76
C TYR A 217 0.23 3.80 -14.42
N THR A 218 1.54 4.01 -14.43
CA THR A 218 2.29 4.32 -13.20
C THR A 218 1.96 5.73 -12.67
N LEU A 219 1.66 6.68 -13.57
CA LEU A 219 1.26 8.04 -13.20
C LEU A 219 -0.23 8.15 -12.82
N GLN A 220 -1.11 7.37 -13.46
CA GLN A 220 -2.57 7.56 -13.38
C GLN A 220 -3.32 6.22 -13.35
N ALA A 221 -2.94 5.31 -12.46
CA ALA A 221 -3.46 3.93 -12.40
C ALA A 221 -4.99 3.84 -12.36
N GLU A 222 -5.66 4.74 -11.64
CA GLU A 222 -7.13 4.72 -11.49
C GLU A 222 -7.87 4.89 -12.83
N LYS A 223 -7.26 5.60 -13.81
CA LYS A 223 -7.86 5.79 -15.14
C LYS A 223 -8.00 4.48 -15.91
N PHE A 224 -7.20 3.48 -15.57
CA PHE A 224 -7.21 2.15 -16.18
C PHE A 224 -8.15 1.17 -15.46
N ASP A 225 -8.66 1.56 -14.28
CA ASP A 225 -9.53 0.69 -13.51
C ASP A 225 -10.91 0.56 -14.20
N LEU A 226 -11.45 -0.66 -14.20
CA LEU A 226 -12.81 -0.99 -14.59
C LEU A 226 -13.82 -0.15 -13.77
N PRO A 227 -14.88 0.40 -14.38
CA PRO A 227 -15.87 1.23 -13.67
C PRO A 227 -16.47 0.54 -12.43
N GLU A 228 -16.78 -0.75 -12.51
CA GLU A 228 -17.32 -1.53 -11.41
C GLU A 228 -16.33 -1.73 -10.26
N PHE A 229 -15.04 -1.88 -10.57
CA PHE A 229 -14.01 -1.95 -9.53
C PHE A 229 -13.78 -0.59 -8.88
N ARG A 230 -13.78 0.50 -9.68
CA ARG A 230 -13.65 1.87 -9.15
C ARG A 230 -14.78 2.18 -8.17
N ALA A 231 -16.03 1.93 -8.57
CA ALA A 231 -17.19 2.14 -7.71
C ALA A 231 -17.14 1.31 -6.42
N ALA A 232 -16.81 0.02 -6.52
CA ALA A 232 -16.70 -0.86 -5.35
C ALA A 232 -15.54 -0.47 -4.42
N ASN A 233 -14.39 -0.07 -4.97
CA ASN A 233 -13.23 0.36 -4.20
C ASN A 233 -13.48 1.71 -3.51
N GLN A 234 -14.16 2.64 -4.17
CA GLN A 234 -14.58 3.91 -3.57
C GLN A 234 -15.53 3.68 -2.40
N ALA A 235 -16.58 2.87 -2.59
CA ALA A 235 -17.52 2.53 -1.51
C ALA A 235 -16.81 1.83 -0.34
N TYR A 236 -15.84 0.95 -0.62
CA TYR A 236 -15.01 0.33 0.41
C TYR A 236 -14.16 1.36 1.17
N GLN A 237 -13.51 2.30 0.47
CA GLN A 237 -12.71 3.36 1.09
C GLN A 237 -13.55 4.29 1.98
N GLU A 238 -14.75 4.67 1.53
CA GLU A 238 -15.68 5.49 2.32
C GLU A 238 -16.11 4.78 3.61
N ASN A 239 -16.37 3.46 3.57
CA ASN A 239 -16.72 2.70 4.76
C ASN A 239 -15.52 2.46 5.69
N LEU A 240 -14.32 2.29 5.14
CA LEU A 240 -13.10 2.22 5.92
C LEU A 240 -12.82 3.55 6.64
N GLN A 241 -13.06 4.68 5.99
CA GLN A 241 -12.96 6.01 6.61
C GLN A 241 -13.93 6.14 7.78
N LYS A 242 -15.18 5.68 7.62
CA LYS A 242 -16.18 5.68 8.70
C LYS A 242 -15.74 4.83 9.88
N LEU A 243 -15.23 3.61 9.63
CA LEU A 243 -14.71 2.74 10.69
C LEU A 243 -13.57 3.43 11.46
N ILE A 244 -12.57 3.97 10.76
CA ILE A 244 -11.44 4.66 11.38
C ILE A 244 -11.93 5.86 12.19
N THR A 245 -12.87 6.64 11.65
CA THR A 245 -13.44 7.79 12.36
C THR A 245 -14.13 7.37 13.65
N GLN A 246 -14.95 6.32 13.61
CA GLN A 246 -15.63 5.80 14.80
C GLN A 246 -14.65 5.29 15.86
N VAL A 247 -13.63 4.52 15.47
CA VAL A 247 -12.64 4.02 16.42
C VAL A 247 -11.82 5.16 17.02
N MET A 248 -11.34 6.10 16.19
CA MET A 248 -10.46 7.19 16.62
C MET A 248 -11.15 8.26 17.47
N THR A 249 -12.47 8.41 17.36
CA THR A 249 -13.25 9.37 18.16
C THR A 249 -13.76 8.77 19.48
N GLN A 250 -13.69 7.44 19.62
CA GLN A 250 -14.09 6.69 20.82
C GLN A 250 -12.90 6.10 21.58
N LEU A 251 -11.72 6.70 21.45
CA LEU A 251 -10.53 6.25 22.18
C LEU A 251 -10.69 6.48 23.68
N THR A 252 -10.41 5.44 24.45
CA THR A 252 -10.26 5.57 25.91
C THR A 252 -9.03 6.42 26.26
N GLU A 253 -8.96 6.96 27.48
CA GLU A 253 -7.77 7.71 27.93
C GLU A 253 -6.48 6.89 27.83
N LYS A 254 -6.53 5.59 28.11
CA LYS A 254 -5.40 4.67 27.92
C LYS A 254 -4.98 4.59 26.45
N GLN A 255 -5.96 4.49 25.55
CA GLN A 255 -5.71 4.42 24.10
C GLN A 255 -5.20 5.75 23.53
N LYS A 256 -5.65 6.90 24.05
CA LYS A 256 -5.07 8.21 23.70
C LYS A 256 -3.60 8.27 24.09
N VAL A 257 -3.24 7.84 25.29
CA VAL A 257 -1.82 7.77 25.72
C VAL A 257 -1.02 6.83 24.82
N ALA A 258 -1.53 5.63 24.53
CA ALA A 258 -0.88 4.69 23.63
C ALA A 258 -0.69 5.27 22.22
N LEU A 259 -1.72 5.90 21.65
CA LEU A 259 -1.67 6.58 20.36
C LEU A 259 -0.55 7.61 20.30
N LYS A 260 -0.43 8.46 21.31
CA LYS A 260 0.63 9.47 21.36
C LYS A 260 2.03 8.85 21.41
N ASN A 261 2.22 7.83 22.25
CA ASN A 261 3.51 7.17 22.40
C ASN A 261 3.90 6.43 21.11
N ASN A 262 2.98 5.68 20.53
CA ASN A 262 3.20 4.92 19.30
C ASN A 262 3.41 5.83 18.09
N ILE A 263 2.70 6.96 18.00
CA ILE A 263 2.96 7.99 16.98
C ILE A 263 4.35 8.58 17.16
N HIS A 264 4.75 8.92 18.38
CA HIS A 264 6.08 9.46 18.66
C HIS A 264 7.17 8.47 18.25
N GLU A 265 7.07 7.21 18.65
CA GLU A 265 8.03 6.16 18.28
C GLU A 265 8.16 6.02 16.76
N LYS A 266 7.03 5.95 16.04
CA LYS A 266 7.01 5.85 14.57
C LYS A 266 7.60 7.10 13.92
N THR A 267 7.34 8.28 14.48
CA THR A 267 7.90 9.55 14.02
C THR A 267 9.42 9.55 14.13
N GLU A 268 9.97 9.08 15.26
CA GLU A 268 11.42 8.96 15.45
C GLU A 268 12.04 7.93 14.49
N GLN A 269 11.38 6.79 14.25
CA GLN A 269 11.85 5.81 13.26
C GLN A 269 11.90 6.40 11.84
N LEU A 270 10.87 7.16 11.43
CA LEU A 270 10.84 7.81 10.12
C LEU A 270 11.94 8.90 10.00
N ARG A 271 12.21 9.63 11.10
CA ARG A 271 13.31 10.59 11.17
C ARG A 271 14.67 9.90 11.06
N ALA A 272 14.86 8.76 11.74
CA ALA A 272 16.09 7.97 11.65
C ALA A 272 16.34 7.49 10.21
N ILE A 273 15.31 6.93 9.54
CA ILE A 273 15.40 6.59 8.11
C ILE A 273 15.81 7.81 7.29
N SER A 274 15.22 8.97 7.57
CA SER A 274 15.52 10.21 6.85
C SER A 274 16.96 10.71 7.07
N ALA A 275 17.58 10.39 8.21
CA ALA A 275 18.92 10.83 8.57
C ALA A 275 20.07 9.97 7.98
N ILE A 276 19.82 8.68 7.65
CA ILE A 276 20.87 7.75 7.16
C ILE A 276 21.25 8.04 5.69
N MET A 277 22.29 8.83 5.45
CA MET A 277 22.82 9.11 4.09
C MET A 277 23.40 7.87 3.41
#